data_AF-A0A7Y5XWH8-F1
#
_entry.id   AF-A0A7Y5XWH8-F1
#
_cell.length_a   1.000
_cell.length_b   1.000
_cell.length_c   1.000
_cell.angle_alpha   90.00
_cell.angle_beta   90.00
_cell.angle_gamma   90.00
#
_symmetry.space_group_name_H-M   'P 1'
#
loop_
_entity.id
_entity.type
_entity.pdbx_description
1 polymer ?
#
loop_
_entity_poly.entity_id
_entity_poly.type
_entity_poly.pdbx_seq_one_letter_code
_entity_poly.pdbx_strand_id
1 'polypeptide(L)'
;MIELRFQVPDPRRRLAAVRLAHQLRGLLPHELTRNGRAWELTAAAPDVDRFEYQFELVDRNSRSEWALDEANPRRASGPWGDKSVWESPGYRPPAWLDEEQVAAAEPTTIPSRILKADLPALLWAHPDATARSPLLVAHDGPEYAEHSELLRYLGTLPPLRAVLIGPVDRNETYSASARYARALAEEIIPQLPPAPARVGVGASLGALSLFHTHRRHPESFDALFLQSGSFFRRADAHERRFPRYERIARFVGGVHRNRAERTIPVVLTCGTVEENLPANRALEESLRARGYDARLHEFRDGHNWVAWRDSFHPHLHRLLQRL
;
A
#
# COMPACT_ATOMS: atom_id res chain seq x y z
N MET A 1 13.18 -21.08 -17.60
CA MET A 1 12.01 -21.06 -16.70
C MET A 1 12.51 -21.44 -15.32
N ILE A 2 12.19 -20.67 -14.29
CA ILE A 2 12.56 -21.02 -12.90
C ILE A 2 11.47 -21.94 -12.36
N GLU A 3 11.86 -23.06 -11.78
CA GLU A 3 10.96 -23.97 -11.06
C GLU A 3 11.13 -23.74 -9.55
N LEU A 4 10.01 -23.54 -8.86
CA LEU A 4 9.96 -23.36 -7.41
C LEU A 4 9.56 -24.68 -6.77
N ARG A 5 10.27 -25.06 -5.71
CA ARG A 5 9.94 -26.21 -4.87
C ARG A 5 9.77 -25.77 -3.43
N PHE A 6 8.56 -25.94 -2.91
CA PHE A 6 8.22 -25.75 -1.51
C PHE A 6 8.13 -27.09 -0.82
N GLN A 7 8.66 -27.18 0.40
CA GLN A 7 8.64 -28.40 1.18
C GLN A 7 8.39 -28.11 2.66
N VAL A 8 7.44 -28.82 3.25
CA VAL A 8 7.16 -28.78 4.70
C VAL A 8 7.38 -30.18 5.30
N PRO A 9 8.39 -30.38 6.15
CA PRO A 9 8.59 -31.65 6.85
C PRO A 9 7.43 -31.97 7.82
N ASP A 10 6.92 -33.19 7.77
CA ASP A 10 5.89 -33.72 8.67
C ASP A 10 6.24 -35.16 9.10
N PRO A 11 7.36 -35.35 9.84
CA PRO A 11 7.89 -36.68 10.17
C PRO A 11 6.93 -37.51 11.03
N ARG A 12 6.06 -36.84 11.79
CA ARG A 12 5.06 -37.46 12.66
C ARG A 12 3.68 -37.59 12.01
N ARG A 13 3.52 -37.18 10.74
CA ARG A 13 2.27 -37.22 9.96
C ARG A 13 1.08 -36.59 10.69
N ARG A 14 1.31 -35.44 11.33
CA ARG A 14 0.32 -34.74 12.17
C ARG A 14 -0.63 -33.87 11.34
N LEU A 15 -0.21 -33.44 10.17
CA LEU A 15 -0.97 -32.50 9.33
C LEU A 15 -1.98 -33.25 8.45
N ALA A 16 -3.17 -32.67 8.29
CA ALA A 16 -4.19 -33.12 7.35
C ALA A 16 -4.08 -32.43 5.99
N ALA A 17 -3.66 -31.16 5.96
CA ALA A 17 -3.39 -30.40 4.75
C ALA A 17 -2.27 -29.37 5.00
N VAL A 18 -1.60 -28.97 3.93
CA VAL A 18 -0.66 -27.84 3.94
C VAL A 18 -0.94 -27.00 2.70
N ARG A 19 -1.05 -25.68 2.90
CA ARG A 19 -1.22 -24.74 1.79
C ARG A 19 -0.15 -23.68 1.80
N LEU A 20 0.28 -23.28 0.61
CA LEU A 20 1.07 -22.09 0.36
C LEU A 20 0.12 -20.90 0.26
N ALA A 21 0.13 -20.04 1.27
CA ALA A 21 -0.69 -18.85 1.28
C ALA A 21 0.10 -17.66 0.74
N HIS A 22 -0.38 -17.08 -0.36
CA HIS A 22 0.21 -15.94 -1.07
C HIS A 22 -0.90 -15.15 -1.79
N GLN A 23 -0.58 -13.97 -2.31
CA GLN A 23 -1.55 -13.06 -2.98
C GLN A 23 -1.44 -13.08 -4.52
N LEU A 24 -0.99 -14.19 -5.09
CA LEU A 24 -0.73 -14.30 -6.54
C LEU A 24 -1.89 -14.91 -7.32
N ARG A 25 -3.02 -15.18 -6.67
CA ARG A 25 -4.18 -15.85 -7.28
C ARG A 25 -3.76 -17.15 -7.98
N GLY A 26 -4.35 -17.45 -9.13
CA GLY A 26 -4.06 -18.65 -9.93
C GLY A 26 -2.70 -18.67 -10.64
N LEU A 27 -1.80 -17.69 -10.39
CA LEU A 27 -0.45 -17.70 -10.94
C LEU A 27 0.48 -18.68 -10.22
N LEU A 28 0.12 -19.08 -8.99
CA LEU A 28 0.84 -20.07 -8.21
C LEU A 28 -0.17 -20.96 -7.46
N PRO A 29 -0.01 -22.29 -7.43
CA PRO A 29 -0.94 -23.16 -6.70
C PRO A 29 -0.82 -22.98 -5.18
N HIS A 30 -1.95 -23.16 -4.48
CA HIS A 30 -1.98 -23.12 -3.02
C HIS A 30 -1.73 -24.48 -2.38
N GLU A 31 -2.30 -25.57 -2.88
CA GLU A 31 -2.27 -26.86 -2.18
C GLU A 31 -0.93 -27.58 -2.34
N LEU A 32 -0.31 -27.99 -1.21
CA LEU A 32 0.80 -28.93 -1.23
C LEU A 32 0.27 -30.36 -1.23
N THR A 33 1.01 -31.26 -1.86
CA THR A 33 0.70 -32.70 -1.91
C THR A 33 1.58 -33.48 -0.95
N ARG A 34 1.01 -34.49 -0.29
CA ARG A 34 1.76 -35.33 0.63
C ARG A 34 2.72 -36.26 -0.13
N ASN A 35 4.01 -36.17 0.17
CA ASN A 35 5.05 -37.08 -0.31
C ASN A 35 5.79 -37.72 0.88
N GLY A 36 5.45 -38.97 1.21
CA GLY A 36 6.09 -39.73 2.28
C GLY A 36 5.92 -39.13 3.69
N ARG A 37 6.94 -38.40 4.16
CA ARG A 37 7.00 -37.70 5.46
C ARG A 37 7.09 -36.17 5.29
N ALA A 38 6.79 -35.65 4.11
CA ALA A 38 6.76 -34.24 3.82
C ALA A 38 5.51 -33.86 3.00
N TRP A 39 5.27 -32.57 2.90
CA TRP A 39 4.34 -31.95 1.97
C TRP A 39 5.14 -31.15 0.95
N GLU A 40 4.79 -31.27 -0.33
CA GLU A 40 5.55 -30.69 -1.42
C GLU A 40 4.65 -30.01 -2.44
N LEU A 41 5.10 -28.88 -2.96
CA LEU A 41 4.54 -28.20 -4.13
C LEU A 41 5.68 -27.85 -5.07
N THR A 42 5.53 -28.20 -6.34
CA THR A 42 6.41 -27.78 -7.42
C THR A 42 5.60 -26.99 -8.43
N ALA A 43 6.07 -25.81 -8.81
CA ALA A 43 5.39 -24.94 -9.77
C ALA A 43 6.39 -24.05 -10.52
N ALA A 44 6.00 -23.60 -11.72
CA ALA A 44 6.75 -22.57 -12.41
C ALA A 44 6.70 -21.25 -11.61
N ALA A 45 7.82 -20.53 -11.56
CA ALA A 45 7.85 -19.22 -10.94
C ALA A 45 6.92 -18.24 -11.69
N PRO A 46 6.07 -17.48 -10.98
CA PRO A 46 5.24 -16.45 -11.58
C PRO A 46 6.10 -15.31 -12.13
N ASP A 47 5.55 -14.54 -13.08
CA ASP A 47 6.25 -13.38 -13.69
C ASP A 47 6.26 -12.16 -12.76
N VAL A 48 6.93 -12.30 -11.62
CA VAL A 48 7.14 -11.28 -10.59
C VAL A 48 8.60 -11.23 -10.18
N ASP A 49 9.05 -10.08 -9.72
CA ASP A 49 10.39 -9.89 -9.18
C ASP A 49 10.49 -10.47 -7.77
N ARG A 50 9.40 -10.46 -7.01
CA ARG A 50 9.28 -11.07 -5.68
C ARG A 50 7.83 -11.38 -5.34
N PHE A 51 7.61 -12.24 -4.35
CA PHE A 51 6.32 -12.39 -3.68
C PHE A 51 6.48 -12.90 -2.25
N GLU A 52 5.49 -12.57 -1.42
CA GLU A 52 5.44 -13.01 -0.03
C GLU A 52 4.53 -14.23 0.13
N TYR A 53 4.92 -15.15 1.02
CA TYR A 53 4.15 -16.34 1.35
C TYR A 53 4.31 -16.79 2.80
N GLN A 54 3.33 -17.57 3.25
CA GLN A 54 3.37 -18.35 4.49
C GLN A 54 2.82 -19.75 4.20
N PHE A 55 3.06 -20.70 5.10
CA PHE A 55 2.37 -21.98 5.08
C PHE A 55 1.15 -21.93 6.00
N GLU A 56 -0.01 -22.32 5.50
CA GLU A 56 -1.15 -22.69 6.33
C GLU A 56 -1.04 -24.19 6.63
N LEU A 57 -0.83 -24.53 7.91
CA LEU A 57 -0.72 -25.88 8.42
C LEU A 57 -2.07 -26.27 9.03
N VAL A 58 -2.74 -27.27 8.46
CA VAL A 58 -4.03 -27.75 8.97
C VAL A 58 -3.83 -29.10 9.65
N ASP A 59 -4.19 -29.21 10.93
CA ASP A 59 -4.12 -30.46 11.67
C ASP A 59 -5.32 -31.39 11.40
N ARG A 60 -5.30 -32.61 11.96
CA ARG A 60 -6.38 -33.60 11.80
C ARG A 60 -7.71 -33.20 12.48
N ASN A 61 -7.68 -32.20 13.34
CA ASN A 61 -8.86 -31.65 14.01
C ASN A 61 -9.36 -30.38 13.29
N SER A 62 -8.87 -30.11 12.08
CA SER A 62 -9.19 -28.93 11.27
C SER A 62 -8.77 -27.60 11.90
N ARG A 63 -7.79 -27.62 12.81
CA ARG A 63 -7.17 -26.38 13.32
C ARG A 63 -6.12 -25.90 12.32
N SER A 64 -6.13 -24.60 12.05
CA SER A 64 -5.22 -23.94 11.12
C SER A 64 -4.20 -23.09 11.90
N GLU A 65 -2.93 -23.21 11.53
CA GLU A 65 -1.81 -22.43 12.04
C GLU A 65 -1.02 -21.86 10.85
N TRP A 66 -0.53 -20.63 11.00
CA TRP A 66 0.27 -19.95 9.99
C TRP A 66 1.75 -20.03 10.38
N ALA A 67 2.59 -20.53 9.48
CA ALA A 67 4.00 -20.72 9.70
C ALA A 67 4.86 -20.06 8.62
N LEU A 68 6.02 -19.58 9.03
CA LEU A 68 7.08 -19.15 8.13
C LEU A 68 7.82 -20.36 7.54
N ASP A 69 8.44 -20.18 6.39
CA ASP A 69 9.33 -21.16 5.81
C ASP A 69 10.68 -21.09 6.52
N GLU A 70 10.96 -22.02 7.42
CA GLU A 70 12.22 -22.07 8.18
C GLU A 70 13.46 -22.21 7.29
N ALA A 71 13.33 -22.81 6.10
CA ALA A 71 14.44 -22.98 5.17
C ALA A 71 14.75 -21.70 4.37
N ASN A 72 13.81 -20.74 4.37
CA ASN A 72 13.98 -19.47 3.68
C ASN A 72 14.29 -18.35 4.69
N PRO A 73 15.54 -17.82 4.73
CA PRO A 73 15.89 -16.75 5.65
C PRO A 73 15.32 -15.39 5.25
N ARG A 74 14.81 -15.24 4.01
CA ARG A 74 14.28 -13.95 3.52
C ARG A 74 12.88 -13.72 4.08
N ARG A 75 12.73 -12.58 4.74
CA ARG A 75 11.48 -12.15 5.37
C ARG A 75 11.07 -10.76 4.91
N ALA A 76 9.77 -10.52 4.92
CA ALA A 76 9.18 -9.19 4.82
C ALA A 76 8.25 -9.00 6.02
N SER A 77 8.38 -7.86 6.68
CA SER A 77 7.51 -7.48 7.78
C SER A 77 6.18 -6.93 7.26
N GLY A 78 5.16 -7.01 8.11
CA GLY A 78 3.87 -6.40 7.85
C GLY A 78 3.01 -6.37 9.12
N PRO A 79 1.87 -5.68 9.09
CA PRO A 79 1.03 -5.44 10.27
C PRO A 79 0.37 -6.71 10.82
N TRP A 80 0.43 -7.83 10.09
CA TRP A 80 -0.08 -9.15 10.51
C TRP A 80 1.06 -10.15 10.76
N GLY A 81 2.27 -9.64 11.02
CA GLY A 81 3.46 -10.44 11.22
C GLY A 81 4.26 -10.68 9.93
N ASP A 82 5.41 -11.29 10.12
CA ASP A 82 6.36 -11.56 9.04
C ASP A 82 5.83 -12.61 8.06
N LYS A 83 6.32 -12.50 6.81
CA LYS A 83 6.13 -13.50 5.77
C LYS A 83 7.47 -13.91 5.17
N SER A 84 7.51 -15.11 4.61
CA SER A 84 8.65 -15.58 3.82
C SER A 84 8.62 -14.90 2.46
N VAL A 85 9.78 -14.64 1.86
CA VAL A 85 9.87 -13.95 0.58
C VAL A 85 10.62 -14.81 -0.42
N TRP A 86 10.00 -15.06 -1.56
CA TRP A 86 10.74 -15.47 -2.74
C TRP A 86 11.11 -14.23 -3.54
N GLU A 87 12.36 -14.14 -4.00
CA GLU A 87 12.81 -13.09 -4.92
C GLU A 87 13.43 -13.76 -6.14
N SER A 88 13.09 -13.25 -7.30
CA SER A 88 13.68 -13.66 -8.56
C SER A 88 15.19 -13.34 -8.57
N PRO A 89 16.02 -14.09 -9.33
CA PRO A 89 17.45 -13.79 -9.44
C PRO A 89 17.77 -12.38 -9.97
N GLY A 90 16.83 -11.78 -10.72
CA GLY A 90 16.96 -10.44 -11.29
C GLY A 90 16.56 -9.31 -10.33
N TYR A 91 15.82 -9.62 -9.26
CA TYR A 91 15.38 -8.61 -8.31
C TYR A 91 16.57 -7.95 -7.61
N ARG A 92 16.50 -6.63 -7.51
CA ARG A 92 17.45 -5.80 -6.78
C ARG A 92 16.64 -4.84 -5.92
N PRO A 93 16.85 -4.84 -4.58
CA PRO A 93 16.29 -3.78 -3.75
C PRO A 93 16.76 -2.40 -4.25
N PRO A 94 15.96 -1.34 -4.05
CA PRO A 94 16.37 0.00 -4.39
C PRO A 94 17.67 0.41 -3.68
N ALA A 95 18.59 1.04 -4.43
CA ALA A 95 19.90 1.45 -3.90
C ALA A 95 19.81 2.46 -2.74
N TRP A 96 18.73 3.24 -2.67
CA TRP A 96 18.52 4.20 -1.58
C TRP A 96 18.34 3.54 -0.21
N LEU A 97 18.11 2.21 -0.15
CA LEU A 97 18.06 1.48 1.12
C LEU A 97 19.42 1.44 1.84
N ASP A 98 20.51 1.60 1.10
CA ASP A 98 21.86 1.64 1.68
C ASP A 98 22.17 3.02 2.31
N GLU A 99 21.32 4.02 2.09
CA GLU A 99 21.46 5.35 2.69
C GLU A 99 21.10 5.34 4.19
N GLU A 100 21.79 6.18 4.96
CA GLU A 100 21.53 6.34 6.38
C GLU A 100 20.27 7.19 6.61
N GLN A 101 19.47 6.83 7.62
CA GLN A 101 18.30 7.62 7.96
C GLN A 101 18.72 8.94 8.60
N VAL A 102 18.38 10.06 7.94
CA VAL A 102 18.85 11.40 8.32
C VAL A 102 18.15 12.02 9.54
N ALA A 103 16.96 11.55 9.90
CA ALA A 103 16.20 12.04 11.05
C ALA A 103 15.17 11.00 11.54
N ALA A 104 14.92 10.97 12.85
CA ALA A 104 13.83 10.20 13.45
C ALA A 104 12.50 10.96 13.35
N ALA A 105 11.38 10.25 13.43
CA ALA A 105 10.06 10.87 13.54
C ALA A 105 9.59 10.90 15.01
N GLU A 106 8.87 11.96 15.37
CA GLU A 106 8.34 12.18 16.70
C GLU A 106 6.85 11.81 16.76
N PRO A 107 6.43 10.96 17.71
CA PRO A 107 5.01 10.64 17.89
C PRO A 107 4.19 11.87 18.32
N THR A 108 2.99 11.98 17.78
CA THR A 108 2.00 12.99 18.16
C THR A 108 0.58 12.44 18.02
N THR A 109 -0.40 13.22 18.44
CA THR A 109 -1.82 12.93 18.23
C THR A 109 -2.51 14.12 17.62
N ILE A 110 -3.40 13.87 16.65
CA ILE A 110 -4.19 14.90 16.00
C ILE A 110 -5.65 14.74 16.43
N PRO A 111 -6.20 15.64 17.24
CA PRO A 111 -7.59 15.54 17.67
C PRO A 111 -8.55 15.87 16.51
N SER A 112 -9.63 15.10 16.40
CA SER A 112 -10.75 15.42 15.50
C SER A 112 -12.09 15.29 16.23
N ARG A 113 -12.82 16.41 16.28
CA ARG A 113 -14.18 16.44 16.82
C ARG A 113 -15.16 15.79 15.87
N ILE A 114 -14.97 15.94 14.56
CA ILE A 114 -15.77 15.25 13.55
C ILE A 114 -15.62 13.74 13.71
N LEU A 115 -14.43 13.20 13.93
CA LEU A 115 -14.24 11.76 14.14
C LEU A 115 -14.60 11.32 15.57
N LYS A 116 -14.57 12.24 16.54
CA LYS A 116 -14.66 11.95 17.97
C LYS A 116 -13.55 11.01 18.42
N ALA A 117 -12.36 11.25 17.90
CA ALA A 117 -11.18 10.44 18.17
C ALA A 117 -9.92 11.28 17.95
N ASP A 118 -8.84 10.84 18.59
CA ASP A 118 -7.49 11.36 18.36
C ASP A 118 -6.78 10.39 17.41
N LEU A 119 -6.26 10.91 16.31
CA LEU A 119 -5.51 10.10 15.34
C LEU A 119 -4.05 10.03 15.78
N PRO A 120 -3.45 8.83 15.89
CA PRO A 120 -2.01 8.73 16.07
C PRO A 120 -1.30 9.25 14.83
N ALA A 121 -0.21 9.99 15.00
CA ALA A 121 0.61 10.46 13.89
C ALA A 121 2.09 10.50 14.25
N LEU A 122 2.96 10.53 13.24
CA LEU A 122 4.38 10.83 13.39
C LEU A 122 4.71 12.13 12.64
N LEU A 123 5.46 13.01 13.28
CA LEU A 123 6.01 14.22 12.68
C LEU A 123 7.46 13.97 12.28
N TRP A 124 7.81 14.34 11.06
CA TRP A 124 9.18 14.22 10.57
C TRP A 124 9.56 15.46 9.76
N ALA A 125 10.82 15.85 9.83
CA ALA A 125 11.37 16.90 8.98
C ALA A 125 12.80 16.54 8.57
N HIS A 126 13.11 16.78 7.30
CA HIS A 126 14.50 16.78 6.87
C HIS A 126 15.29 17.84 7.68
N PRO A 127 16.55 17.60 8.07
CA PRO A 127 17.33 18.57 8.86
C PRO A 127 17.39 19.98 8.26
N ASP A 128 17.50 20.06 6.93
CA ASP A 128 17.52 21.32 6.18
C ASP A 128 16.12 21.83 5.78
N ALA A 129 15.04 21.22 6.25
CA ALA A 129 13.69 21.66 5.90
C ALA A 129 13.32 22.98 6.61
N THR A 130 12.56 23.81 5.91
CA THR A 130 12.07 25.09 6.44
C THR A 130 10.55 25.18 6.31
N ALA A 131 9.95 26.27 6.81
CA ALA A 131 8.54 26.57 6.56
C ALA A 131 8.18 26.72 5.06
N ARG A 132 9.20 26.92 4.20
CA ARG A 132 9.06 26.96 2.74
C ARG A 132 9.22 25.61 2.06
N SER A 133 9.55 24.56 2.81
CA SER A 133 9.60 23.19 2.29
C SER A 133 8.19 22.61 2.13
N PRO A 134 7.95 21.75 1.12
CA PRO A 134 6.66 21.07 0.95
C PRO A 134 6.35 20.17 2.15
N LEU A 135 5.05 19.88 2.34
CA LEU A 135 4.56 18.96 3.36
C LEU A 135 4.00 17.69 2.70
N LEU A 136 4.58 16.55 3.06
CA LEU A 136 4.06 15.23 2.71
C LEU A 136 3.10 14.76 3.80
N VAL A 137 1.91 14.29 3.42
CA VAL A 137 0.91 13.75 4.35
C VAL A 137 0.64 12.31 3.98
N ALA A 138 1.13 11.37 4.77
CA ALA A 138 0.97 9.94 4.52
C ALA A 138 -0.21 9.37 5.31
N HIS A 139 -1.10 8.64 4.65
CA HIS A 139 -2.06 7.74 5.31
C HIS A 139 -1.42 6.39 5.57
N ASP A 140 -1.84 5.69 6.61
CA ASP A 140 -1.14 4.48 7.11
C ASP A 140 0.34 4.80 7.42
N GLY A 141 0.54 6.00 7.97
CA GLY A 141 1.85 6.60 8.14
C GLY A 141 2.82 5.76 8.98
N PRO A 142 2.44 5.32 10.20
CA PRO A 142 3.26 4.43 10.99
C PRO A 142 3.67 3.16 10.23
N GLU A 143 2.75 2.54 9.50
CA GLU A 143 3.03 1.33 8.71
C GLU A 143 3.96 1.61 7.52
N TYR A 144 3.86 2.78 6.89
CA TYR A 144 4.84 3.22 5.88
C TYR A 144 6.24 3.42 6.47
N ALA A 145 6.33 4.03 7.66
CA ALA A 145 7.61 4.22 8.33
C ALA A 145 8.25 2.87 8.69
N GLU A 146 7.45 1.95 9.24
CA GLU A 146 7.92 0.67 9.77
C GLU A 146 8.19 -0.38 8.68
N HIS A 147 7.28 -0.55 7.72
CA HIS A 147 7.33 -1.66 6.76
C HIS A 147 7.84 -1.26 5.37
N SER A 148 7.94 0.05 5.10
CA SER A 148 8.38 0.56 3.80
C SER A 148 9.57 1.50 3.87
N GLU A 149 10.24 1.64 5.03
CA GLU A 149 11.43 2.51 5.15
C GLU A 149 11.16 3.95 4.64
N LEU A 150 9.92 4.45 4.76
CA LEU A 150 9.53 5.72 4.15
C LEU A 150 10.43 6.86 4.64
N LEU A 151 10.74 6.93 5.94
CA LEU A 151 11.58 7.99 6.51
C LEU A 151 13.00 7.98 5.93
N ARG A 152 13.59 6.80 5.71
CA ARG A 152 14.88 6.65 5.03
C ARG A 152 14.80 7.20 3.61
N TYR A 153 13.78 6.80 2.85
CA TYR A 153 13.59 7.32 1.49
C TYR A 153 13.43 8.84 1.46
N LEU A 154 12.62 9.42 2.35
CA LEU A 154 12.42 10.87 2.42
C LEU A 154 13.72 11.62 2.72
N GLY A 155 14.64 11.01 3.45
CA GLY A 155 15.99 11.55 3.68
C GLY A 155 16.83 11.71 2.41
N THR A 156 16.50 10.99 1.33
CA THR A 156 17.21 11.06 0.03
C THR A 156 16.64 12.13 -0.92
N LEU A 157 15.57 12.82 -0.51
CA LEU A 157 14.85 13.79 -1.34
C LEU A 157 15.26 15.23 -0.99
N PRO A 158 14.96 16.22 -1.86
CA PRO A 158 15.08 17.62 -1.48
C PRO A 158 14.33 17.93 -0.18
N PRO A 159 14.81 18.89 0.64
CA PRO A 159 14.30 19.10 1.99
C PRO A 159 12.78 19.28 2.06
N LEU A 160 12.11 18.38 2.77
CA LEU A 160 10.66 18.36 2.98
C LEU A 160 10.30 18.06 4.44
N ARG A 161 9.04 18.32 4.79
CA ARG A 161 8.43 17.91 6.06
C ARG A 161 7.40 16.85 5.81
N ALA A 162 7.14 15.97 6.77
CA ALA A 162 6.16 14.91 6.65
C ALA A 162 5.30 14.76 7.92
N VAL A 163 4.01 14.47 7.71
CA VAL A 163 3.07 14.06 8.75
C VAL A 163 2.49 12.70 8.35
N LEU A 164 2.76 11.69 9.17
CA LEU A 164 2.44 10.29 8.91
C LEU A 164 1.26 9.91 9.80
N ILE A 165 0.04 9.92 9.26
CA ILE A 165 -1.21 9.77 10.00
C ILE A 165 -1.62 8.29 10.01
N GLY A 166 -1.80 7.73 11.20
CA GLY A 166 -2.39 6.42 11.42
C GLY A 166 -3.93 6.47 11.46
N PRO A 167 -4.62 5.43 10.98
CA PRO A 167 -6.08 5.35 11.06
C PRO A 167 -6.55 4.98 12.48
N VAL A 168 -7.80 5.33 12.82
CA VAL A 168 -8.48 4.85 14.04
C VAL A 168 -9.32 3.61 13.69
N ASP A 169 -10.33 3.77 12.83
CA ASP A 169 -11.04 2.67 12.18
C ASP A 169 -10.76 2.74 10.69
N ARG A 170 -9.71 2.04 10.25
CA ARG A 170 -9.19 2.13 8.87
C ARG A 170 -10.25 1.78 7.83
N ASN A 171 -11.00 0.69 8.04
CA ASN A 171 -12.00 0.23 7.09
C ASN A 171 -13.18 1.20 7.00
N GLU A 172 -13.62 1.79 8.12
CA GLU A 172 -14.70 2.77 8.07
C GLU A 172 -14.25 4.11 7.48
N THR A 173 -13.11 4.63 7.93
CA THR A 173 -12.66 5.97 7.61
C THR A 173 -12.12 6.09 6.19
N TYR A 174 -11.33 5.13 5.73
CA TYR A 174 -10.65 5.24 4.44
C TYR A 174 -11.50 4.74 3.24
N SER A 175 -12.59 4.02 3.49
CA SER A 175 -13.47 3.49 2.43
C SER A 175 -14.43 4.54 1.86
N ALA A 176 -13.89 5.60 1.26
CA ALA A 176 -14.65 6.73 0.68
C ALA A 176 -15.66 7.36 1.66
N SER A 177 -15.24 7.58 2.91
CA SER A 177 -16.09 8.19 3.94
C SER A 177 -16.17 9.70 3.78
N ALA A 178 -17.39 10.23 3.58
CA ALA A 178 -17.64 11.66 3.57
C ALA A 178 -17.30 12.32 4.92
N ARG A 179 -17.51 11.60 6.03
CA ARG A 179 -17.16 12.08 7.38
C ARG A 179 -15.66 12.23 7.53
N TYR A 180 -14.87 11.26 7.05
CA TYR A 180 -13.42 11.34 7.10
C TYR A 180 -12.88 12.42 6.17
N ALA A 181 -13.36 12.51 4.93
CA ALA A 181 -12.94 13.56 4.00
C ALA A 181 -13.15 14.97 4.58
N ARG A 182 -14.29 15.18 5.23
CA ARG A 182 -14.60 16.42 5.93
C ARG A 182 -13.66 16.67 7.10
N ALA A 183 -13.45 15.67 7.97
CA ALA A 183 -12.50 15.77 9.09
C ALA A 183 -11.09 16.10 8.61
N LEU A 184 -10.64 15.43 7.55
CA LEU A 184 -9.32 15.63 6.98
C LEU A 184 -9.16 17.07 6.46
N ALA A 185 -10.12 17.56 5.70
CA ALA A 185 -10.05 18.89 5.09
C ALA A 185 -10.31 20.05 6.07
N GLU A 186 -11.25 19.90 7.00
CA GLU A 186 -11.74 21.00 7.86
C GLU A 186 -11.09 21.03 9.25
N GLU A 187 -10.56 19.91 9.75
CA GLU A 187 -9.98 19.85 11.10
C GLU A 187 -8.52 19.40 11.08
N ILE A 188 -8.18 18.30 10.41
CA ILE A 188 -6.84 17.69 10.50
C ILE A 188 -5.81 18.52 9.73
N ILE A 189 -6.03 18.76 8.43
CA ILE A 189 -5.11 19.54 7.58
C ILE A 189 -4.83 20.94 8.16
N PRO A 190 -5.83 21.70 8.63
CA PRO A 190 -5.58 23.01 9.24
C PRO A 190 -4.72 22.99 10.51
N GLN A 191 -4.61 21.85 11.20
CA GLN A 191 -3.73 21.68 12.36
C GLN A 191 -2.28 21.34 11.97
N LEU A 192 -2.03 20.97 10.71
CA LEU A 192 -0.69 20.61 10.25
C LEU A 192 0.18 21.85 10.04
N PRO A 193 1.52 21.72 10.07
CA PRO A 193 2.41 22.83 9.78
C PRO A 193 2.11 23.46 8.41
N PRO A 194 2.07 24.79 8.29
CA PRO A 194 1.81 25.46 7.02
C PRO A 194 2.92 25.13 6.02
N ALA A 195 2.56 24.95 4.76
CA ALA A 195 3.48 24.63 3.67
C ALA A 195 3.00 25.24 2.35
N PRO A 196 3.91 25.57 1.42
CA PRO A 196 3.54 26.10 0.11
C PRO A 196 2.88 25.06 -0.80
N ALA A 197 3.13 23.77 -0.55
CA ALA A 197 2.48 22.66 -1.26
C ALA A 197 2.30 21.47 -0.31
N ARG A 198 1.20 20.74 -0.48
CA ARG A 198 0.86 19.51 0.26
C ARG A 198 0.74 18.31 -0.68
N VAL A 199 1.47 17.24 -0.37
CA VAL A 199 1.47 16.00 -1.17
C VAL A 199 0.87 14.87 -0.35
N GLY A 200 -0.23 14.30 -0.82
CA GLY A 200 -0.84 13.12 -0.19
C GLY A 200 -0.15 11.83 -0.65
N VAL A 201 0.22 10.96 0.28
CA VAL A 201 0.77 9.62 0.01
C VAL A 201 -0.10 8.56 0.68
N GLY A 202 -0.52 7.54 -0.06
CA GLY A 202 -1.32 6.47 0.53
C GLY A 202 -1.29 5.21 -0.31
N ALA A 203 -1.49 4.06 0.36
CA ALA A 203 -1.64 2.76 -0.29
C ALA A 203 -3.05 2.21 -0.09
N SER A 204 -3.56 1.43 -1.04
CA SER A 204 -4.81 0.68 -0.89
C SER A 204 -5.99 1.61 -0.51
N LEU A 205 -6.65 1.38 0.63
CA LEU A 205 -7.67 2.29 1.16
C LEU A 205 -7.14 3.70 1.48
N GLY A 206 -5.89 3.85 1.93
CA GLY A 206 -5.28 5.17 2.17
C GLY A 206 -5.20 6.01 0.90
N ALA A 207 -4.83 5.39 -0.23
CA ALA A 207 -4.85 6.04 -1.55
C ALA A 207 -6.28 6.49 -1.94
N LEU A 208 -7.26 5.59 -1.77
CA LEU A 208 -8.67 5.90 -2.02
C LEU A 208 -9.14 7.08 -1.18
N SER A 209 -8.81 7.09 0.11
CA SER A 209 -9.22 8.12 1.07
C SER A 209 -8.69 9.50 0.73
N LEU A 210 -7.39 9.59 0.38
CA LEU A 210 -6.76 10.82 -0.06
C LEU A 210 -7.39 11.37 -1.34
N PHE A 211 -7.57 10.51 -2.34
CA PHE A 211 -8.21 10.91 -3.59
C PHE A 211 -9.66 11.33 -3.38
N HIS A 212 -10.42 10.58 -2.57
CA HIS A 212 -11.78 10.94 -2.19
C HIS A 212 -11.86 12.30 -1.49
N THR A 213 -10.92 12.58 -0.59
CA THR A 213 -10.82 13.89 0.08
C THR A 213 -10.55 15.01 -0.93
N HIS A 214 -9.57 14.86 -1.81
CA HIS A 214 -9.30 15.85 -2.87
C HIS A 214 -10.53 16.08 -3.76
N ARG A 215 -11.24 15.02 -4.14
CA ARG A 215 -12.46 15.12 -4.96
C ARG A 215 -13.62 15.84 -4.28
N ARG A 216 -13.64 15.91 -2.95
CA ARG A 216 -14.70 16.54 -2.14
C ARG A 216 -14.29 17.91 -1.62
N HIS A 217 -12.98 18.12 -1.45
CA HIS A 217 -12.35 19.32 -0.93
C HIS A 217 -11.11 19.61 -1.79
N PRO A 218 -11.27 20.29 -2.95
CA PRO A 218 -10.22 20.44 -3.97
C PRO A 218 -8.93 21.10 -3.46
N GLU A 219 -9.04 21.94 -2.43
CA GLU A 219 -7.93 22.66 -1.78
C GLU A 219 -7.19 21.83 -0.71
N SER A 220 -7.47 20.53 -0.56
CA SER A 220 -6.82 19.69 0.46
C SER A 220 -5.38 19.31 0.11
N PHE A 221 -5.09 19.07 -1.17
CA PHE A 221 -3.78 18.61 -1.64
C PHE A 221 -3.40 19.26 -2.96
N ASP A 222 -2.11 19.39 -3.20
CA ASP A 222 -1.51 19.96 -4.41
C ASP A 222 -0.92 18.89 -5.33
N ALA A 223 -0.67 17.69 -4.81
CA ALA A 223 -0.34 16.49 -5.57
C ALA A 223 -0.71 15.22 -4.79
N LEU A 224 -0.86 14.09 -5.50
CA LEU A 224 -1.17 12.79 -4.90
C LEU A 224 -0.26 11.67 -5.45
N PHE A 225 0.27 10.85 -4.54
CA PHE A 225 0.98 9.60 -4.82
C PHE A 225 0.16 8.43 -4.28
N LEU A 226 -0.44 7.65 -5.18
CA LEU A 226 -1.52 6.70 -4.89
C LEU A 226 -1.07 5.28 -5.25
N GLN A 227 -0.70 4.49 -4.26
CA GLN A 227 -0.17 3.16 -4.49
C GLN A 227 -1.27 2.12 -4.37
N SER A 228 -1.47 1.32 -5.42
CA SER A 228 -2.32 0.14 -5.41
C SER A 228 -3.74 0.44 -4.91
N GLY A 229 -4.30 1.59 -5.31
CA GLY A 229 -5.48 2.13 -4.64
C GLY A 229 -6.70 1.23 -4.82
N SER A 230 -7.50 1.11 -3.75
CA SER A 230 -8.74 0.31 -3.71
C SER A 230 -9.88 1.02 -4.46
N PHE A 231 -9.68 1.31 -5.74
CA PHE A 231 -10.65 2.02 -6.59
C PHE A 231 -11.71 1.07 -7.13
N PHE A 232 -12.31 0.26 -6.27
CA PHE A 232 -13.27 -0.77 -6.65
C PHE A 232 -14.39 -0.19 -7.50
N ARG A 233 -14.69 -0.85 -8.61
CA ARG A 233 -15.81 -0.52 -9.51
C ARG A 233 -16.85 -1.60 -9.35
N ARG A 234 -18.10 -1.30 -9.75
CA ARG A 234 -19.19 -2.30 -9.73
C ARG A 234 -18.91 -3.57 -10.53
N ALA A 235 -18.06 -3.46 -11.55
CA ALA A 235 -17.60 -4.59 -12.37
C ALA A 235 -16.65 -5.52 -11.61
N ASP A 236 -16.03 -5.06 -10.53
CA ASP A 236 -15.05 -5.80 -9.73
C ASP A 236 -15.80 -6.64 -8.66
N ALA A 237 -16.64 -7.57 -9.13
CA ALA A 237 -17.57 -8.32 -8.27
C ALA A 237 -16.88 -9.22 -7.22
N HIS A 238 -15.60 -9.53 -7.40
CA HIS A 238 -14.79 -10.27 -6.43
C HIS A 238 -14.61 -9.47 -5.11
N GLU A 239 -14.64 -8.14 -5.17
CA GLU A 239 -14.50 -7.25 -4.00
C GLU A 239 -15.81 -7.02 -3.24
N ARG A 240 -16.93 -7.65 -3.65
CA ARG A 240 -18.25 -7.41 -3.02
C ARG A 240 -18.31 -7.71 -1.53
N ARG A 241 -17.44 -8.59 -1.05
CA ARG A 241 -17.34 -8.94 0.37
C ARG A 241 -16.53 -7.92 1.16
N PHE A 242 -15.82 -7.02 0.50
CA PHE A 242 -15.03 -5.99 1.15
C PHE A 242 -15.95 -5.02 1.92
N PRO A 243 -15.63 -4.70 3.19
CA PRO A 243 -16.41 -3.75 3.96
C PRO A 243 -16.66 -2.45 3.19
N ARG A 244 -17.92 -2.04 3.08
CA ARG A 244 -18.31 -0.76 2.46
C ARG A 244 -18.02 -0.68 0.95
N TYR A 245 -17.85 -1.81 0.26
CA TYR A 245 -17.69 -1.90 -1.19
C TYR A 245 -18.65 -0.98 -1.98
N GLU A 246 -19.96 -0.99 -1.70
CA GLU A 246 -20.92 -0.15 -2.42
C GLU A 246 -20.68 1.35 -2.28
N ARG A 247 -20.11 1.80 -1.16
CA ARG A 247 -19.71 3.20 -0.94
C ARG A 247 -18.54 3.57 -1.84
N ILE A 248 -17.52 2.71 -1.90
CA ILE A 248 -16.35 2.85 -2.76
C ILE A 248 -16.77 2.87 -4.23
N ALA A 249 -17.50 1.84 -4.67
CA ALA A 249 -17.93 1.69 -6.06
C ALA A 249 -18.82 2.83 -6.55
N ARG A 250 -19.68 3.38 -5.67
CA ARG A 250 -20.48 4.58 -5.98
C ARG A 250 -19.60 5.80 -6.22
N PHE A 251 -18.62 6.04 -5.35
CA PHE A 251 -17.68 7.16 -5.49
C PHE A 251 -16.85 7.04 -6.76
N VAL A 252 -16.19 5.89 -6.97
CA VAL A 252 -15.35 5.65 -8.16
C VAL A 252 -16.17 5.77 -9.44
N GLY A 253 -17.38 5.21 -9.46
CA GLY A 253 -18.32 5.39 -10.58
C GLY A 253 -18.64 6.86 -10.85
N GLY A 254 -18.74 7.70 -9.81
CA GLY A 254 -18.93 9.14 -9.95
C GLY A 254 -17.71 9.85 -10.55
N VAL A 255 -16.49 9.43 -10.19
CA VAL A 255 -15.24 9.95 -10.79
C VAL A 255 -15.21 9.71 -12.29
N HIS A 256 -15.66 8.53 -12.76
CA HIS A 256 -15.75 8.19 -14.17
C HIS A 256 -16.86 8.91 -14.95
N ARG A 257 -17.70 9.72 -14.29
CA ARG A 257 -18.79 10.48 -14.94
C ARG A 257 -18.59 11.98 -14.82
N ASN A 258 -18.17 12.45 -13.65
CA ASN A 258 -18.18 13.86 -13.31
C ASN A 258 -16.84 14.53 -13.63
N ARG A 259 -16.85 15.83 -13.92
CA ARG A 259 -15.64 16.66 -14.08
C ARG A 259 -14.99 16.91 -12.71
N ALA A 260 -13.72 17.31 -12.72
CA ALA A 260 -13.03 17.82 -11.54
C ALA A 260 -13.29 19.31 -11.34
N GLU A 261 -13.37 19.74 -10.09
CA GLU A 261 -13.35 21.16 -9.73
C GLU A 261 -11.93 21.71 -9.80
N ARG A 262 -10.93 20.92 -9.37
CA ARG A 262 -9.50 21.23 -9.49
C ARG A 262 -8.75 19.99 -9.96
N THR A 263 -7.82 20.16 -10.89
CA THR A 263 -6.89 19.10 -11.30
C THR A 263 -5.53 19.35 -10.68
N ILE A 264 -4.87 18.28 -10.25
CA ILE A 264 -3.54 18.28 -9.65
C ILE A 264 -2.70 17.15 -10.25
N PRO A 265 -1.36 17.17 -10.16
CA PRO A 265 -0.54 16.01 -10.50
C PRO A 265 -0.93 14.79 -9.65
N VAL A 266 -1.14 13.65 -10.32
CA VAL A 266 -1.45 12.37 -9.67
C VAL A 266 -0.54 11.29 -10.22
N VAL A 267 0.26 10.68 -9.36
CA VAL A 267 1.04 9.49 -9.72
C VAL A 267 0.42 8.29 -9.04
N LEU A 268 0.13 7.26 -9.83
CA LEU A 268 -0.34 5.97 -9.36
C LEU A 268 0.77 4.94 -9.53
N THR A 269 0.90 4.01 -8.59
CA THR A 269 1.72 2.80 -8.79
C THR A 269 0.88 1.56 -8.52
N CYS A 270 1.08 0.46 -9.24
CA CYS A 270 0.35 -0.78 -8.99
C CYS A 270 1.12 -2.01 -9.48
N GLY A 271 1.10 -3.07 -8.69
CA GLY A 271 1.69 -4.35 -9.00
C GLY A 271 0.97 -5.06 -10.15
N THR A 272 1.74 -5.69 -11.06
CA THR A 272 1.21 -6.34 -12.25
C THR A 272 0.33 -7.56 -11.94
N VAL A 273 0.51 -8.18 -10.77
CA VAL A 273 -0.25 -9.36 -10.34
C VAL A 273 -1.41 -9.04 -9.41
N GLU A 274 -1.68 -7.76 -9.14
CA GLU A 274 -2.76 -7.34 -8.26
C GLU A 274 -4.16 -7.48 -8.88
N GLU A 275 -5.16 -7.71 -8.02
CA GLU A 275 -6.59 -7.58 -8.37
C GLU A 275 -6.98 -6.14 -8.67
N ASN A 276 -6.31 -5.17 -8.04
CA ASN A 276 -6.57 -3.74 -8.18
C ASN A 276 -6.10 -3.13 -9.51
N LEU A 277 -5.23 -3.80 -10.27
CA LEU A 277 -4.58 -3.21 -11.45
C LEU A 277 -5.59 -2.73 -12.52
N PRO A 278 -6.63 -3.51 -12.92
CA PRO A 278 -7.62 -3.05 -13.88
C PRO A 278 -8.37 -1.80 -13.43
N ALA A 279 -8.64 -1.66 -12.13
CA ALA A 279 -9.29 -0.49 -11.56
C ALA A 279 -8.36 0.75 -11.57
N ASN A 280 -7.08 0.57 -11.24
CA ASN A 280 -6.09 1.65 -11.28
C ASN A 280 -5.81 2.14 -12.71
N ARG A 281 -5.73 1.23 -13.71
CA ARG A 281 -5.64 1.58 -15.14
C ARG A 281 -6.85 2.41 -15.59
N ALA A 282 -8.06 1.93 -15.28
CA ALA A 282 -9.29 2.65 -15.65
C ALA A 282 -9.39 4.03 -14.98
N LEU A 283 -8.92 4.14 -13.72
CA LEU A 283 -8.87 5.43 -13.04
C LEU A 283 -7.90 6.38 -13.74
N GLU A 284 -6.67 5.95 -14.04
CA GLU A 284 -5.68 6.78 -14.74
C GLU A 284 -6.23 7.33 -16.07
N GLU A 285 -6.77 6.45 -16.91
CA GLU A 285 -7.38 6.82 -18.19
C GLU A 285 -8.49 7.87 -18.00
N SER A 286 -9.35 7.62 -17.02
CA SER A 286 -10.46 8.50 -16.68
C SER A 286 -10.01 9.87 -16.16
N LEU A 287 -8.92 9.92 -15.38
CA LEU A 287 -8.35 11.16 -14.86
C LEU A 287 -7.71 11.98 -15.98
N ARG A 288 -6.96 11.33 -16.88
CA ARG A 288 -6.38 11.99 -18.06
C ARG A 288 -7.44 12.58 -18.97
N ALA A 289 -8.51 11.82 -19.24
CA ALA A 289 -9.67 12.30 -20.01
C ALA A 289 -10.36 13.52 -19.35
N ARG A 290 -10.10 13.78 -18.06
CA ARG A 290 -10.65 14.89 -17.28
C ARG A 290 -9.63 15.99 -16.97
N GLY A 291 -8.45 15.95 -17.59
CA GLY A 291 -7.45 17.01 -17.50
C GLY A 291 -6.51 16.93 -16.29
N TYR A 292 -6.46 15.80 -15.58
CA TYR A 292 -5.39 15.56 -14.60
C TYR A 292 -4.08 15.20 -15.32
N ASP A 293 -2.93 15.65 -14.79
CA ASP A 293 -1.62 15.03 -15.07
C ASP A 293 -1.52 13.72 -14.28
N ALA A 294 -2.30 12.72 -14.69
CA ALA A 294 -2.33 11.40 -14.08
C ALA A 294 -1.38 10.44 -14.80
N ARG A 295 -0.58 9.68 -14.04
CA ARG A 295 0.40 8.71 -14.56
C ARG A 295 0.42 7.46 -13.72
N LEU A 296 0.16 6.31 -14.34
CA LEU A 296 0.28 5.01 -13.70
C LEU A 296 1.64 4.37 -14.03
N HIS A 297 2.29 3.83 -13.00
CA HIS A 297 3.52 3.05 -13.12
C HIS A 297 3.30 1.64 -12.58
N GLU A 298 3.53 0.65 -13.42
CA GLU A 298 3.37 -0.76 -13.06
C GLU A 298 4.71 -1.37 -12.68
N PHE A 299 4.70 -2.23 -11.68
CA PHE A 299 5.90 -2.95 -11.21
C PHE A 299 5.59 -4.44 -11.04
N ARG A 300 6.59 -5.30 -11.22
CA ARG A 300 6.44 -6.76 -11.26
C ARG A 300 6.33 -7.36 -9.84
N ASP A 301 5.33 -6.95 -9.07
CA ASP A 301 5.07 -7.43 -7.70
C ASP A 301 3.56 -7.32 -7.39
N GLY A 302 3.15 -7.58 -6.15
CA GLY A 302 1.77 -7.55 -5.69
C GLY A 302 1.48 -6.46 -4.63
N HIS A 303 0.43 -6.70 -3.84
CA HIS A 303 -0.16 -5.74 -2.91
C HIS A 303 0.50 -5.81 -1.52
N ASN A 304 1.76 -5.38 -1.41
CA ASN A 304 2.52 -5.45 -0.16
C ASN A 304 3.41 -4.22 0.08
N TRP A 305 3.81 -4.01 1.34
CA TRP A 305 4.57 -2.84 1.78
C TRP A 305 5.90 -2.69 1.08
N VAL A 306 6.62 -3.78 0.85
CA VAL A 306 7.94 -3.70 0.23
C VAL A 306 7.83 -3.41 -1.28
N ALA A 307 6.77 -3.85 -1.94
CA ALA A 307 6.48 -3.44 -3.31
C ALA A 307 6.20 -1.93 -3.39
N TRP A 308 5.42 -1.41 -2.43
CA TRP A 308 5.16 0.03 -2.33
C TRP A 308 6.45 0.82 -2.06
N ARG A 309 7.29 0.34 -1.15
CA ARG A 309 8.65 0.85 -0.91
C ARG A 309 9.44 0.95 -2.20
N ASP A 310 9.55 -0.14 -2.94
CA ASP A 310 10.39 -0.20 -4.13
C ASP A 310 9.87 0.73 -5.24
N SER A 311 8.56 0.99 -5.27
CA SER A 311 7.94 1.91 -6.21
C SER A 311 8.05 3.40 -5.83
N PHE A 312 8.67 3.77 -4.69
CA PHE A 312 8.89 5.18 -4.37
C PHE A 312 9.81 5.87 -5.38
N HIS A 313 10.96 5.28 -5.67
CA HIS A 313 11.91 5.82 -6.62
C HIS A 313 11.65 5.24 -8.02
N PRO A 314 11.68 6.05 -9.09
CA PRO A 314 11.86 7.50 -9.14
C PRO A 314 10.53 8.28 -9.02
N HIS A 315 9.43 7.59 -8.80
CA HIS A 315 8.08 8.10 -9.06
C HIS A 315 7.65 9.22 -8.11
N LEU A 316 7.88 9.08 -6.80
CA LEU A 316 7.59 10.11 -5.80
C LEU A 316 8.53 11.31 -5.95
N HIS A 317 9.81 11.08 -6.24
CA HIS A 317 10.77 12.17 -6.52
C HIS A 317 10.30 13.02 -7.72
N ARG A 318 9.94 12.36 -8.83
CA ARG A 318 9.45 13.05 -10.04
C ARG A 318 8.11 13.76 -9.84
N LEU A 319 7.29 13.32 -8.89
CA LEU A 319 6.07 14.02 -8.51
C LEU A 319 6.41 15.33 -7.80
N LEU A 320 7.33 15.29 -6.83
CA LEU A 320 7.76 16.46 -6.06
C LEU A 320 8.42 17.52 -6.95
N GLN A 321 9.15 17.12 -7.99
CA GLN A 321 9.75 18.05 -8.98
C GLN A 321 8.73 18.84 -9.82
N ARG A 322 7.44 18.50 -9.77
CA ARG A 322 6.38 19.21 -10.52
C ARG A 322 5.66 20.28 -9.71
N LEU A 323 6.01 20.43 -8.44
CA LEU A 323 5.45 21.42 -7.51
C LEU A 323 6.32 22.67 -7.46
#